data_AF-A0A6P5KC84-F1
#
_entry.id   AF-A0A6P5KC84-F1
#
_cell.length_a   1.000
_cell.length_b   1.000
_cell.length_c   1.000
_cell.angle_alpha   90.00
_cell.angle_beta   90.00
_cell.angle_gamma   90.00
#
_symmetry.space_group_name_H-M   'P 1'
#
loop_
_entity.id
_entity.type
_entity.pdbx_description
1 polymer ?
#
loop_
_entity_poly.entity_id
_entity_poly.type
_entity_poly.pdbx_seq_one_letter_code
_entity_poly.pdbx_strand_id
1 'polypeptide(L)'
;MAKQQNIWKRCMTLVIHIFTKIFSVFKNLCFREKKEKKIYELENIFHKEKIIVFGYQVKNKTLPLERRVQAAYKLGLLAFTGGPMAAKWVGEYMTDIAAILQKEKLSPPAKVMLLQSICSWCYLNILGQEKARTINMLAILVSFLEEENPDPHFEESTRLVKFWSCYALAIISCNNMSIVQDLMKFSTLRFSLQMLAKEDWLGWPENFAEVLFFLMGYNRT
;
A
#
# COMPACT_ATOMS: atom_id res chain seq x y z
N MET A 1 -9.83 49.92 32.04
CA MET A 1 -9.41 48.54 31.71
C MET A 1 -10.57 47.53 31.60
N ALA A 2 -11.63 47.60 32.44
CA ALA A 2 -12.75 46.64 32.38
C ALA A 2 -13.62 46.70 31.10
N LYS A 3 -13.78 47.88 30.46
CA LYS A 3 -14.56 48.01 29.21
C LYS A 3 -13.91 47.33 27.99
N GLN A 4 -12.57 47.33 27.90
CA GLN A 4 -11.83 46.72 26.79
C GLN A 4 -11.91 45.18 26.84
N GLN A 5 -11.84 44.58 28.02
CA GLN A 5 -11.96 43.12 28.19
C GLN A 5 -13.34 42.58 27.81
N ASN A 6 -14.42 43.35 28.06
CA ASN A 6 -15.78 42.95 27.69
C ASN A 6 -16.05 43.04 26.18
N ILE A 7 -15.41 44.00 25.49
CA ILE A 7 -15.48 44.10 24.03
C ILE A 7 -14.73 42.93 23.38
N TRP A 8 -13.54 42.59 23.90
CA TRP A 8 -12.75 41.49 23.38
C TRP A 8 -13.45 40.13 23.54
N LYS A 9 -14.08 39.88 24.69
CA LYS A 9 -14.91 38.68 24.90
C LYS A 9 -16.07 38.59 23.91
N ARG A 10 -16.78 39.70 23.65
CA ARG A 10 -17.89 39.72 22.68
C ARG A 10 -17.41 39.47 21.24
N CYS A 11 -16.27 40.05 20.85
CA CYS A 11 -15.67 39.80 19.53
C CYS A 11 -15.23 38.34 19.37
N MET A 12 -14.58 37.75 20.38
CA MET A 12 -14.14 36.35 20.32
C MET A 12 -15.31 35.37 20.23
N THR A 13 -16.41 35.61 20.95
CA THR A 13 -17.62 34.78 20.83
C THR A 13 -18.23 34.85 19.43
N LEU A 14 -18.25 36.03 18.82
CA LEU A 14 -18.70 36.22 17.43
C LEU A 14 -17.80 35.47 16.43
N VAL A 15 -16.49 35.56 16.60
CA VAL A 15 -15.52 34.85 15.75
C VAL A 15 -15.71 33.33 15.87
N ILE A 16 -15.81 32.79 17.08
CA ILE A 16 -16.04 31.35 17.30
C ILE A 16 -17.37 30.89 16.67
N HIS A 17 -18.42 31.72 16.77
CA HIS A 17 -19.71 31.41 16.16
C HIS A 17 -19.64 31.39 14.62
N ILE A 18 -18.89 32.31 14.02
CA ILE A 18 -18.67 32.34 12.58
C ILE A 18 -17.85 31.11 12.14
N PHE A 19 -16.77 30.78 12.84
CA PHE A 19 -15.95 29.61 12.53
C PHE A 19 -16.71 28.29 12.66
N THR A 20 -17.52 28.12 13.71
CA THR A 20 -18.35 26.91 13.87
C THR A 20 -19.42 26.79 12.79
N LYS A 21 -20.01 27.92 12.36
CA LYS A 21 -20.98 27.94 11.25
C LYS A 21 -20.31 27.60 9.91
N ILE A 22 -19.15 28.18 9.62
CA ILE A 22 -18.36 27.87 8.42
C ILE A 22 -17.93 26.40 8.43
N PHE A 23 -17.45 25.88 9.56
CA PHE A 23 -17.06 24.48 9.72
C PHE A 23 -18.24 23.53 9.52
N SER A 24 -19.45 23.88 10.00
CA SER A 24 -20.66 23.09 9.78
C SER A 24 -21.08 23.07 8.30
N VAL A 25 -20.92 24.18 7.59
CA VAL A 25 -21.20 24.29 6.16
C VAL A 25 -20.16 23.51 5.34
N PHE A 26 -18.88 23.61 5.69
CA PHE A 26 -17.80 22.82 5.09
C PHE A 26 -17.99 21.32 5.33
N LYS A 27 -18.37 20.90 6.54
CA LYS A 27 -18.70 19.50 6.84
C LYS A 27 -19.87 19.02 5.98
N ASN A 28 -20.91 19.82 5.80
CA ASN A 28 -22.07 19.47 4.98
C ASN A 28 -21.79 19.51 3.47
N LEU A 29 -20.82 20.31 3.00
CA LEU A 29 -20.41 20.36 1.59
C LEU A 29 -19.40 19.25 1.23
N CYS A 30 -18.45 18.94 2.12
CA CYS A 30 -17.46 17.88 1.90
C CYS A 30 -18.01 16.47 2.16
N PHE A 31 -19.02 16.31 3.04
CA PHE A 31 -19.66 15.02 3.35
C PHE A 31 -21.11 14.95 2.86
N ARG A 32 -21.42 15.57 1.71
CA ARG A 32 -22.69 15.27 1.03
C ARG A 32 -22.54 13.92 0.34
N GLU A 33 -22.73 12.84 1.09
CA GLU A 33 -23.00 11.51 0.52
C GLU A 33 -24.21 11.65 -0.42
N LYS A 34 -23.94 11.78 -1.72
CA LYS A 34 -24.97 11.56 -2.73
C LYS A 34 -25.47 10.13 -2.52
N LYS A 35 -26.79 10.00 -2.35
CA LYS A 35 -27.50 8.71 -2.25
C LYS A 35 -27.31 7.90 -3.54
N GLU A 36 -26.17 7.22 -3.69
CA GLU A 36 -25.94 6.18 -4.70
C GLU A 36 -26.26 4.78 -4.15
N LYS A 37 -27.03 4.68 -3.06
CA LYS A 37 -27.20 3.44 -2.26
C LYS A 37 -27.88 2.24 -2.95
N LYS A 38 -28.25 2.29 -4.24
CA LYS A 38 -29.05 1.22 -4.86
C LYS A 38 -28.38 0.43 -5.98
N ILE A 39 -27.25 0.88 -6.51
CA ILE A 39 -26.52 0.17 -7.58
C ILE A 39 -25.36 -0.66 -7.00
N TYR A 40 -24.78 -0.24 -5.87
CA TYR A 40 -23.63 -0.90 -5.25
C TYR A 40 -23.90 -2.28 -4.65
N GLU A 41 -25.13 -2.63 -4.27
CA GLU A 41 -25.38 -3.88 -3.54
C GLU A 41 -25.28 -5.12 -4.45
N LEU A 42 -25.70 -5.04 -5.71
CA LEU A 42 -25.66 -6.19 -6.63
C LEU A 42 -24.24 -6.44 -7.18
N GLU A 43 -23.50 -5.39 -7.57
CA GLU A 43 -22.11 -5.51 -8.04
C GLU A 43 -21.15 -5.97 -6.94
N ASN A 44 -21.41 -5.62 -5.66
CA ASN A 44 -20.59 -6.08 -4.53
C ASN A 44 -20.67 -7.59 -4.31
N ILE A 45 -21.83 -8.22 -4.51
CA ILE A 45 -22.01 -9.65 -4.23
C ILE A 45 -21.13 -10.50 -5.16
N PHE A 46 -21.03 -10.12 -6.44
CA PHE A 46 -20.27 -10.88 -7.43
C PHE A 46 -18.76 -10.90 -7.16
N HIS A 47 -18.20 -9.77 -6.73
CA HIS A 47 -16.80 -9.74 -6.30
C HIS A 47 -16.59 -10.54 -5.01
N LYS A 48 -17.55 -10.49 -4.08
CA LYS A 48 -17.47 -11.19 -2.80
C LYS A 48 -17.31 -12.70 -2.96
N GLU A 49 -18.12 -13.34 -3.80
CA GLU A 49 -18.04 -14.79 -4.04
C GLU A 49 -16.68 -15.19 -4.62
N LYS A 50 -16.19 -14.45 -5.62
CA LYS A 50 -14.86 -14.68 -6.20
C LYS A 50 -13.75 -14.51 -5.17
N ILE A 51 -13.85 -13.48 -4.33
CA ILE A 51 -12.90 -13.23 -3.24
C ILE A 51 -12.88 -14.40 -2.25
N ILE A 52 -14.05 -14.94 -1.88
CA ILE A 52 -14.13 -16.11 -0.99
C ILE A 52 -13.45 -17.33 -1.64
N VAL A 53 -13.74 -17.60 -2.92
CA VAL A 53 -13.15 -18.74 -3.64
C VAL A 53 -11.63 -18.63 -3.75
N PHE A 54 -11.10 -17.48 -4.18
CA PHE A 54 -9.66 -17.29 -4.28
C PHE A 54 -9.00 -17.22 -2.89
N GLY A 55 -9.67 -16.65 -1.91
CA GLY A 55 -9.23 -16.62 -0.52
C GLY A 55 -9.03 -18.02 0.06
N TYR A 56 -9.98 -18.94 -0.19
CA TYR A 56 -9.84 -20.34 0.18
C TYR A 56 -8.64 -20.99 -0.52
N GLN A 57 -8.44 -20.73 -1.82
CA GLN A 57 -7.31 -21.27 -2.57
C GLN A 57 -5.97 -20.80 -2.00
N VAL A 58 -5.82 -19.51 -1.66
CA VAL A 58 -4.60 -18.97 -1.04
C VAL A 58 -4.28 -19.68 0.28
N LYS A 59 -5.30 -19.92 1.12
CA LYS A 59 -5.17 -20.57 2.43
C LYS A 59 -4.91 -22.08 2.34
N ASN A 60 -5.37 -22.73 1.27
CA ASN A 60 -5.30 -24.17 1.15
C ASN A 60 -3.86 -24.66 0.88
N LYS A 61 -3.21 -25.20 1.93
CA LYS A 61 -1.85 -25.74 1.86
C LYS A 61 -1.72 -27.03 1.05
N THR A 62 -2.82 -27.72 0.71
CA THR A 62 -2.79 -28.92 -0.14
C THR A 62 -2.77 -28.59 -1.62
N LEU A 63 -3.05 -27.33 -2.01
CA LEU A 63 -2.94 -26.90 -3.40
C LEU A 63 -1.48 -26.62 -3.79
N PRO A 64 -1.11 -26.85 -5.07
CA PRO A 64 0.19 -26.43 -5.60
C PRO A 64 0.44 -24.94 -5.37
N LEU A 65 1.70 -24.59 -5.10
CA LEU A 65 2.10 -23.22 -4.77
C LEU A 65 1.70 -22.23 -5.87
N GLU A 66 1.85 -22.64 -7.13
CA GLU A 66 1.54 -21.88 -8.32
C GLU A 66 0.05 -21.48 -8.35
N ARG A 67 -0.85 -22.41 -7.98
CA ARG A 67 -2.28 -22.10 -7.91
C ARG A 67 -2.60 -21.09 -6.80
N ARG A 68 -1.89 -21.20 -5.68
CA ARG A 68 -2.05 -20.27 -4.55
C ARG A 68 -1.56 -18.87 -4.93
N VAL A 69 -0.44 -18.77 -5.65
CA VAL A 69 0.10 -17.51 -6.18
C VAL A 69 -0.85 -16.89 -7.20
N GLN A 70 -1.40 -17.67 -8.13
CA GLN A 70 -2.40 -17.18 -9.09
C GLN A 70 -3.67 -16.68 -8.40
N ALA A 71 -4.13 -17.37 -7.36
CA ALA A 71 -5.29 -16.94 -6.57
C ALA A 71 -5.00 -15.61 -5.84
N ALA A 72 -3.82 -15.47 -5.24
CA ALA A 72 -3.39 -14.22 -4.61
C ALA A 72 -3.36 -13.06 -5.61
N TYR A 73 -2.73 -13.24 -6.77
CA TYR A 73 -2.73 -12.24 -7.84
C TYR A 73 -4.14 -11.77 -8.23
N LYS A 74 -5.08 -12.72 -8.41
CA LYS A 74 -6.48 -12.40 -8.71
C LYS A 74 -7.19 -11.66 -7.57
N LEU A 75 -6.87 -11.96 -6.31
CA LEU A 75 -7.38 -11.20 -5.17
C LEU A 75 -6.90 -9.75 -5.21
N GLY A 76 -5.62 -9.50 -5.51
CA GLY A 76 -5.10 -8.14 -5.68
C GLY A 76 -5.83 -7.36 -6.78
N LEU A 77 -6.06 -7.98 -7.94
CA LEU A 77 -6.85 -7.37 -9.01
C LEU A 77 -8.28 -7.04 -8.56
N LEU A 78 -8.94 -7.96 -7.87
CA LEU A 78 -10.29 -7.74 -7.34
C LEU A 78 -10.34 -6.63 -6.30
N ALA A 79 -9.31 -6.49 -5.46
CA ALA A 79 -9.20 -5.38 -4.52
C ALA A 79 -9.09 -4.03 -5.25
N PHE A 80 -8.31 -3.97 -6.32
CA PHE A 80 -8.11 -2.76 -7.11
C PHE A 80 -9.36 -2.37 -7.92
N THR A 81 -9.98 -3.32 -8.62
CA THR A 81 -11.10 -3.03 -9.52
C THR A 81 -12.46 -3.02 -8.83
N GLY A 82 -12.62 -3.76 -7.72
CA GLY A 82 -13.90 -3.93 -7.02
C GLY A 82 -14.21 -2.85 -5.98
N GLY A 83 -13.39 -1.80 -5.90
CA GLY A 83 -13.60 -0.67 -5.00
C GLY A 83 -13.36 -0.97 -3.51
N PRO A 84 -13.71 -0.02 -2.61
CA PRO A 84 -13.33 -0.08 -1.19
C PRO A 84 -13.85 -1.32 -0.44
N MET A 85 -15.02 -1.85 -0.82
CA MET A 85 -15.58 -3.05 -0.18
C MET A 85 -14.83 -4.32 -0.58
N ALA A 86 -14.52 -4.49 -1.86
CA ALA A 86 -13.69 -5.59 -2.32
C ALA A 86 -12.29 -5.55 -1.69
N ALA A 87 -11.66 -4.36 -1.65
CA ALA A 87 -10.39 -4.15 -0.97
C ALA A 87 -10.44 -4.51 0.53
N LYS A 88 -11.56 -4.23 1.20
CA LYS A 88 -11.77 -4.63 2.60
C LYS A 88 -11.83 -6.15 2.75
N TRP A 89 -12.59 -6.87 1.91
CA TRP A 89 -12.74 -8.32 2.01
C TRP A 89 -11.48 -9.09 1.61
N VAL A 90 -10.79 -8.65 0.56
CA VAL A 90 -9.47 -9.18 0.19
C VAL A 90 -8.51 -9.03 1.37
N GLY A 91 -8.77 -8.05 2.25
CA GLY A 91 -7.83 -7.72 3.29
C GLY A 91 -7.59 -8.75 4.38
N GLU A 92 -8.51 -9.69 4.50
CA GLU A 92 -8.40 -10.84 5.39
C GLU A 92 -7.31 -11.83 4.94
N TYR A 93 -6.84 -11.74 3.69
CA TYR A 93 -5.91 -12.70 3.09
C TYR A 93 -4.46 -12.17 2.96
N MET A 94 -4.17 -10.91 3.33
CA MET A 94 -2.79 -10.36 3.21
C MET A 94 -1.78 -11.16 3.99
N THR A 95 -2.15 -11.59 5.19
CA THR A 95 -1.26 -12.34 6.06
C THR A 95 -0.85 -13.65 5.40
N ASP A 96 -1.78 -14.29 4.67
CA ASP A 96 -1.49 -15.51 3.92
C ASP A 96 -0.58 -15.22 2.73
N ILE A 97 -0.78 -14.10 2.02
CA ILE A 97 0.10 -13.65 0.92
C ILE A 97 1.51 -13.37 1.43
N ALA A 98 1.63 -12.66 2.56
CA ALA A 98 2.91 -12.37 3.23
C ALA A 98 3.63 -13.68 3.63
N ALA A 99 2.89 -14.63 4.20
CA ALA A 99 3.43 -15.93 4.57
C ALA A 99 3.85 -16.78 3.36
N ILE A 100 3.25 -16.58 2.17
CA ILE A 100 3.72 -17.20 0.93
C ILE A 100 5.00 -16.51 0.47
N LEU A 101 5.06 -15.17 0.45
CA LEU A 101 6.21 -14.38 0.04
C LEU A 101 7.49 -14.69 0.86
N GLN A 102 7.36 -14.97 2.15
CA GLN A 102 8.48 -15.33 3.02
C GLN A 102 9.10 -16.70 2.73
N LYS A 103 8.52 -17.53 1.85
CA LYS A 103 9.06 -18.85 1.56
C LYS A 103 10.24 -18.78 0.59
N GLU A 104 11.37 -19.35 1.00
CA GLU A 104 12.66 -19.33 0.30
C GLU A 104 12.68 -20.01 -1.09
N LYS A 105 11.63 -20.71 -1.50
CA LYS A 105 11.58 -21.48 -2.78
C LYS A 105 10.66 -20.89 -3.85
N LEU A 106 10.29 -19.62 -3.77
CA LEU A 106 9.50 -18.98 -4.82
C LEU A 106 10.37 -18.61 -6.03
N SER A 107 9.89 -18.96 -7.22
CA SER A 107 10.48 -18.44 -8.46
C SER A 107 10.29 -16.92 -8.54
N PRO A 108 11.22 -16.18 -9.18
CA PRO A 108 11.08 -14.73 -9.34
C PRO A 108 9.75 -14.28 -9.97
N PRO A 109 9.21 -14.94 -11.02
CA PRO A 109 7.87 -14.60 -11.55
C PRO A 109 6.76 -14.75 -10.51
N ALA A 110 6.83 -15.78 -9.65
CA ALA A 110 5.87 -15.97 -8.59
C ALA A 110 5.98 -14.88 -7.50
N LYS A 111 7.20 -14.48 -7.12
CA LYS A 111 7.42 -13.31 -6.24
C LYS A 111 6.78 -12.06 -6.85
N VAL A 112 7.04 -11.78 -8.13
CA VAL A 112 6.47 -10.62 -8.84
C VAL A 112 4.94 -10.61 -8.83
N MET A 113 4.27 -11.74 -9.10
CA MET A 113 2.81 -11.82 -9.05
C MET A 113 2.24 -11.51 -7.66
N LEU A 114 2.91 -11.96 -6.60
CA LEU A 114 2.51 -11.67 -5.23
C LEU A 114 2.74 -10.18 -4.89
N LEU A 115 3.87 -9.61 -5.32
CA LEU A 115 4.16 -8.18 -5.16
C LEU A 115 3.13 -7.31 -5.88
N GLN A 116 2.77 -7.67 -7.11
CA GLN A 116 1.69 -7.02 -7.86
C GLN A 116 0.36 -7.06 -7.08
N SER A 117 0.02 -8.19 -6.46
CA SER A 117 -1.16 -8.29 -5.62
C SER A 117 -1.13 -7.31 -4.45
N ILE A 118 0.03 -7.14 -3.80
CA ILE A 118 0.20 -6.20 -2.69
C ILE A 118 0.07 -4.76 -3.20
N CYS A 119 0.72 -4.41 -4.31
CA CYS A 119 0.62 -3.09 -4.93
C CYS A 119 -0.84 -2.74 -5.26
N SER A 120 -1.54 -3.64 -5.97
CA SER A 120 -2.93 -3.44 -6.37
C SER A 120 -3.85 -3.16 -5.19
N TRP A 121 -3.60 -3.77 -4.04
CA TRP A 121 -4.43 -3.59 -2.89
C TRP A 121 -4.05 -2.37 -2.03
N CYS A 122 -2.75 -2.05 -1.91
CA CYS A 122 -2.27 -0.89 -1.14
C CYS A 122 -2.43 0.43 -1.89
N TYR A 123 -2.60 0.42 -3.21
CA TYR A 123 -2.74 1.62 -4.03
C TYR A 123 -3.90 2.50 -3.58
N LEU A 124 -3.58 3.71 -3.11
CA LEU A 124 -4.53 4.71 -2.58
C LEU A 124 -5.50 4.16 -1.51
N ASN A 125 -5.07 3.13 -0.76
CA ASN A 125 -5.88 2.45 0.23
C ASN A 125 -5.16 2.40 1.58
N ILE A 126 -5.44 3.39 2.43
CA ILE A 126 -4.80 3.54 3.75
C ILE A 126 -4.98 2.29 4.64
N LEU A 127 -6.12 1.60 4.54
CA LEU A 127 -6.35 0.36 5.31
C LEU A 127 -5.44 -0.77 4.83
N GLY A 128 -5.20 -0.86 3.52
CA GLY A 128 -4.25 -1.81 2.95
C GLY A 128 -2.81 -1.48 3.34
N GLN A 129 -2.43 -0.20 3.31
CA GLN A 129 -1.11 0.28 3.74
C GLN A 129 -0.85 -0.04 5.22
N GLU A 130 -1.77 0.30 6.12
CA GLU A 130 -1.65 -0.03 7.55
C GLU A 130 -1.65 -1.54 7.78
N LYS A 131 -2.45 -2.31 7.03
CA LYS A 131 -2.41 -3.76 7.13
C LYS A 131 -1.03 -4.30 6.77
N ALA A 132 -0.42 -3.84 5.68
CA ALA A 132 0.93 -4.23 5.26
C ALA A 132 1.97 -3.94 6.37
N ARG A 133 1.85 -2.78 7.01
CA ARG A 133 2.68 -2.40 8.16
C ARG A 133 2.56 -3.40 9.32
N THR A 134 1.34 -3.84 9.67
CA THR A 134 1.12 -4.76 10.82
C THR A 134 1.55 -6.21 10.60
N ILE A 135 1.75 -6.64 9.35
CA ILE A 135 2.04 -8.06 9.02
C ILE A 135 3.51 -8.29 8.62
N ASN A 136 4.41 -7.40 9.03
CA ASN A 136 5.83 -7.45 8.69
C ASN A 136 6.11 -7.36 7.17
N MET A 137 5.20 -6.80 6.37
CA MET A 137 5.39 -6.71 4.92
C MET A 137 6.62 -5.84 4.58
N LEU A 138 6.84 -4.76 5.33
CA LEU A 138 7.98 -3.87 5.09
C LEU A 138 9.31 -4.62 5.16
N ALA A 139 9.52 -5.45 6.19
CA ALA A 139 10.76 -6.22 6.33
C ALA A 139 10.94 -7.25 5.21
N ILE A 140 9.86 -7.91 4.77
CA ILE A 140 9.89 -8.84 3.63
C ILE A 140 10.39 -8.11 2.38
N LEU A 141 9.80 -6.96 2.08
CA LEU A 141 10.15 -6.20 0.88
C LEU A 141 11.59 -5.67 0.95
N VAL A 142 12.03 -5.17 2.11
CA VAL A 142 13.40 -4.73 2.32
C VAL A 142 14.38 -5.89 2.12
N SER A 143 14.08 -7.09 2.63
CA SER A 143 14.94 -8.26 2.44
C SER A 143 15.15 -8.63 0.96
N PHE A 144 14.15 -8.40 0.09
CA PHE A 144 14.32 -8.64 -1.35
C PHE A 144 15.25 -7.61 -2.01
N LEU A 145 15.30 -6.38 -1.50
CA LEU A 145 16.24 -5.37 -1.99
C LEU A 145 17.69 -5.69 -1.60
N GLU A 146 17.85 -6.30 -0.43
CA GLU A 146 19.14 -6.64 0.19
C GLU A 146 19.65 -8.04 -0.19
N GLU A 147 18.81 -8.88 -0.81
CA GLU A 147 19.18 -10.20 -1.32
C GLU A 147 20.34 -10.06 -2.32
N GLU A 148 21.49 -10.65 -2.01
CA GLU A 148 22.63 -10.72 -2.93
C GLU A 148 22.23 -11.51 -4.17
N ASN A 149 22.65 -11.07 -5.36
CA ASN A 149 22.33 -11.79 -6.59
C ASN A 149 23.12 -13.11 -6.59
N PRO A 150 22.47 -14.28 -6.49
CA PRO A 150 23.19 -15.53 -6.30
C PRO A 150 23.82 -16.06 -7.61
N ASP A 151 23.41 -15.53 -8.78
CA ASP A 151 23.84 -16.02 -10.09
C ASP A 151 23.73 -14.92 -11.18
N PRO A 152 24.81 -14.62 -11.92
CA PRO A 152 24.80 -13.72 -13.07
C PRO A 152 23.77 -14.08 -14.17
N HIS A 153 23.38 -15.35 -14.30
CA HIS A 153 22.37 -15.80 -15.27
C HIS A 153 20.92 -15.50 -14.86
N PHE A 154 20.67 -15.17 -13.58
CA PHE A 154 19.33 -14.83 -13.07
C PHE A 154 19.13 -13.32 -12.87
N GLU A 155 20.10 -12.50 -13.29
CA GLU A 155 20.15 -11.05 -13.03
C GLU A 155 18.85 -10.32 -13.39
N GLU A 156 18.27 -10.56 -14.56
CA GLU A 156 17.06 -9.84 -14.99
C GLU A 156 15.85 -10.18 -14.12
N SER A 157 15.67 -11.45 -13.81
CA SER A 157 14.54 -11.93 -13.00
C SER A 157 14.63 -11.47 -11.54
N THR A 158 15.84 -11.44 -10.99
CA THR A 158 16.10 -10.93 -9.63
C THR A 158 15.98 -9.40 -9.59
N ARG A 159 16.47 -8.68 -10.61
CA ARG A 159 16.27 -7.24 -10.76
C ARG A 159 14.79 -6.88 -10.81
N LEU A 160 13.97 -7.66 -11.51
CA LEU A 160 12.53 -7.44 -11.57
C LEU A 160 11.86 -7.60 -10.20
N VAL A 161 12.31 -8.54 -9.36
CA VAL A 161 11.82 -8.67 -7.98
C VAL A 161 12.19 -7.44 -7.15
N LYS A 162 13.44 -6.94 -7.27
CA LYS A 162 13.88 -5.71 -6.58
C LYS A 162 13.08 -4.49 -7.03
N PHE A 163 12.87 -4.35 -8.33
CA PHE A 163 12.00 -3.34 -8.93
C PHE A 163 10.61 -3.34 -8.27
N TRP A 164 9.93 -4.49 -8.30
CA TRP A 164 8.56 -4.59 -7.80
C TRP A 164 8.50 -4.40 -6.28
N SER A 165 9.59 -4.73 -5.57
CA SER A 165 9.71 -4.49 -4.14
C SER A 165 9.86 -3.01 -3.83
N CYS A 166 10.67 -2.26 -4.58
CA CYS A 166 10.74 -0.80 -4.48
C CYS A 166 9.39 -0.15 -4.81
N TYR A 167 8.74 -0.60 -5.88
CA TYR A 167 7.42 -0.10 -6.26
C TYR A 167 6.37 -0.37 -5.16
N ALA A 168 6.35 -1.59 -4.61
CA ALA A 168 5.46 -1.95 -3.51
C ALA A 168 5.72 -1.08 -2.27
N LEU A 169 6.98 -0.87 -1.89
CA LEU A 169 7.35 -0.01 -0.77
C LEU A 169 6.91 1.44 -1.01
N ALA A 170 7.09 1.98 -2.22
CA ALA A 170 6.63 3.32 -2.58
C ALA A 170 5.10 3.44 -2.49
N ILE A 171 4.34 2.44 -2.97
CA ILE A 171 2.88 2.42 -2.87
C ILE A 171 2.41 2.30 -1.41
N ILE A 172 3.03 1.43 -0.62
CA ILE A 172 2.68 1.21 0.79
C ILE A 172 2.96 2.46 1.63
N SER A 173 4.04 3.19 1.35
CA SER A 173 4.43 4.40 2.08
C SER A 173 3.83 5.69 1.54
N CYS A 174 3.23 5.67 0.35
CA CYS A 174 2.65 6.85 -0.28
C CYS A 174 1.59 7.51 0.63
N ASN A 175 1.80 8.80 0.94
CA ASN A 175 0.96 9.60 1.84
C ASN A 175 0.82 9.01 3.26
N ASN A 176 1.75 8.15 3.70
CA ASN A 176 1.73 7.52 5.00
C ASN A 176 3.07 7.73 5.74
N MET A 177 3.18 8.86 6.43
CA MET A 177 4.41 9.23 7.15
C MET A 177 4.81 8.24 8.25
N SER A 178 3.85 7.57 8.88
CA SER A 178 4.16 6.57 9.90
C SER A 178 4.89 5.36 9.31
N ILE A 179 4.53 4.96 8.09
CA ILE A 179 5.23 3.89 7.36
C ILE A 179 6.61 4.38 6.90
N VAL A 180 6.72 5.62 6.40
CA VAL A 180 8.03 6.21 6.04
C VAL A 180 8.99 6.20 7.23
N GLN A 181 8.51 6.59 8.42
CA GLN A 181 9.30 6.54 9.66
C GLN A 181 9.71 5.12 10.05
N ASP A 182 8.89 4.10 9.76
CA ASP A 182 9.26 2.72 10.00
C ASP A 182 10.31 2.23 8.99
N LEU A 183 10.23 2.66 7.73
CA LEU A 183 11.26 2.36 6.72
C LEU A 183 12.62 2.96 7.07
N MET A 184 12.65 4.16 7.68
CA MET A 184 13.89 4.78 8.15
C MET A 184 14.61 3.99 9.25
N LYS A 185 13.94 3.01 9.90
CA LYS A 185 14.56 2.15 10.92
C LYS A 185 15.41 1.03 10.33
N PHE A 186 15.26 0.74 9.02
CA PHE A 186 16.12 -0.23 8.33
C PHE A 186 17.42 0.47 7.93
N SER A 187 18.48 0.23 8.72
CA SER A 187 19.77 0.93 8.58
C SER A 187 20.45 0.72 7.22
N THR A 188 20.27 -0.44 6.62
CA THR A 188 20.83 -0.87 5.33
C THR A 188 20.03 -0.39 4.13
N LEU A 189 18.74 -0.10 4.31
CA LEU A 189 17.82 0.27 3.22
C LEU A 189 18.30 1.49 2.44
N ARG A 190 18.82 2.52 3.14
CA ARG A 190 19.36 3.72 2.48
C ARG A 190 20.44 3.35 1.46
N PHE A 191 21.39 2.50 1.84
CA PHE A 191 22.49 2.09 0.97
C PHE A 191 21.97 1.27 -0.21
N SER A 192 21.07 0.31 0.04
CA SER A 192 20.44 -0.50 -1.01
C SER A 192 19.71 0.36 -2.05
N LEU A 193 18.96 1.37 -1.60
CA LEU A 193 18.27 2.29 -2.50
C LEU A 193 19.25 3.16 -3.30
N GLN A 194 20.35 3.62 -2.71
CA GLN A 194 21.39 4.38 -3.44
C GLN A 194 22.06 3.56 -4.54
N MET A 195 22.27 2.26 -4.29
CA MET A 195 22.84 1.36 -5.30
C MET A 195 21.82 1.08 -6.41
N LEU A 196 20.58 0.74 -6.04
CA LEU A 196 19.50 0.44 -6.98
C LEU A 196 19.07 1.66 -7.83
N ALA A 197 19.19 2.88 -7.28
CA ALA A 197 18.91 4.12 -8.01
C ALA A 197 19.87 4.36 -9.18
N LYS A 198 21.06 3.72 -9.18
CA LYS A 198 22.04 3.81 -10.27
C LYS A 198 21.87 2.72 -11.32
N GLU A 199 21.07 1.70 -11.05
CA GLU A 199 20.83 0.63 -12.00
C GLU A 199 19.91 1.12 -13.13
N ASP A 200 20.13 0.56 -14.32
CA ASP A 200 19.25 0.79 -15.47
C ASP A 200 18.00 -0.09 -15.38
N TRP A 201 16.85 0.56 -15.28
CA TRP A 201 15.54 -0.05 -15.10
C TRP A 201 14.75 -0.04 -16.42
N LEU A 202 15.40 -0.52 -17.49
CA LEU A 202 14.84 -0.57 -18.85
C LEU A 202 13.38 -1.05 -18.84
N GLY A 203 12.52 -0.25 -19.49
CA GLY A 203 11.08 -0.55 -19.63
C GLY A 203 10.17 0.05 -18.56
N TRP A 204 10.71 0.75 -17.56
CA TRP A 204 9.93 1.47 -16.56
C TRP A 204 10.08 2.99 -16.69
N PRO A 205 9.01 3.78 -16.47
CA PRO A 205 9.06 5.23 -16.63
C PRO A 205 9.89 5.92 -15.55
N GLU A 206 9.99 5.32 -14.35
CA GLU A 206 10.62 5.89 -13.17
C GLU A 206 11.46 4.83 -12.46
N ASN A 207 12.60 5.24 -11.88
CA ASN A 207 13.34 4.39 -10.96
C ASN A 207 12.71 4.51 -9.56
N PHE A 208 11.89 3.52 -9.17
CA PHE A 208 11.21 3.56 -7.87
C PHE A 208 12.14 3.42 -6.66
N ALA A 209 13.39 2.96 -6.82
CA ALA A 209 14.36 3.05 -5.73
C ALA A 209 14.71 4.51 -5.45
N GLU A 210 14.86 5.32 -6.49
CA GLU A 210 15.05 6.76 -6.38
C GLU A 210 13.80 7.48 -5.84
N VAL A 211 12.60 7.15 -6.35
CA VAL A 211 11.35 7.71 -5.81
C VAL A 211 11.22 7.43 -4.31
N LEU A 212 11.49 6.20 -3.89
CA LEU A 212 11.43 5.81 -2.48
C LEU A 212 12.52 6.51 -1.66
N PHE A 213 13.72 6.67 -2.21
CA PHE A 213 14.83 7.40 -1.58
C PHE A 213 14.43 8.85 -1.27
N PHE A 214 13.80 9.55 -2.21
CA PHE A 214 13.27 10.89 -2.00
C PHE A 214 12.08 10.92 -1.04
N LEU A 215 11.16 9.95 -1.12
CA LEU A 215 10.02 9.86 -0.22
C LEU A 215 10.45 9.69 1.25
N MET A 216 11.59 9.01 1.46
CA MET A 216 12.25 8.90 2.77
C MET A 216 13.04 10.16 3.16
N GLY A 217 12.95 11.26 2.40
CA GLY A 217 13.56 12.54 2.74
C GLY A 217 15.07 12.61 2.52
N TYR A 218 15.65 11.68 1.76
CA TYR A 218 17.05 11.77 1.37
C TYR A 218 17.23 12.62 0.10
N ASN A 219 18.34 13.32 0.02
CA ASN A 219 18.72 14.11 -1.15
C ASN A 219 19.83 13.41 -1.94
N ARG A 220 19.88 13.64 -3.25
CA ARG A 220 21.06 13.26 -4.07
C ARG A 220 22.28 13.99 -3.49
N THR A 221 23.28 13.23 -3.05
CA THR A 221 24.63 13.73 -2.74
C THR A 221 25.47 13.76 -4.00
#